data_AF-A0A0F8Z1F4-F1
#
_entry.id   AF-A0A0F8Z1F4-F1
#
_cell.length_a   1.000
_cell.length_b   1.000
_cell.length_c   1.000
_cell.angle_alpha   90.00
_cell.angle_beta   90.00
_cell.angle_gamma   90.00
#
_symmetry.space_group_name_H-M   'P 1'
#
loop_
_entity.id
_entity.type
_entity.pdbx_description
1 polymer ?
#
loop_
_entity_poly.entity_id
_entity_poly.type
_entity_poly.pdbx_seq_one_letter_code
_entity_poly.pdbx_strand_id
1 'polypeptide(L)'
;MREAYYYESLGAIAFAFFAGLSASFFPIIARKLGASSFQMALISSAPFMGALFTLYWARLSHNAISQVGFFVKVKLLARAVILFAFLAVNPWIFILLVALNSLLEQAGSFA
;
A
#
# COMPACT_ATOMS: atom_id res chain seq x y z
N MET A 1 4.80 -15.88 21.71
CA MET A 1 3.47 -15.32 21.39
C MET A 1 3.30 -13.87 21.85
N ARG A 2 3.64 -13.49 23.10
CA ARG A 2 3.51 -12.10 23.59
C ARG A 2 4.33 -11.05 22.81
N GLU A 3 5.60 -11.34 22.51
CA GLU A 3 6.49 -10.44 21.76
C GLU A 3 5.96 -10.17 20.35
N ALA A 4 5.61 -11.23 19.59
CA ALA A 4 5.04 -11.10 18.26
C ALA A 4 3.75 -10.26 18.25
N TYR A 5 2.85 -10.50 19.20
CA TYR A 5 1.60 -9.73 19.34
C TYR A 5 1.86 -8.24 19.64
N TYR A 6 2.88 -7.94 20.44
CA TYR A 6 3.26 -6.56 20.75
C TYR A 6 3.81 -5.83 19.52
N TYR A 7 4.71 -6.49 18.76
CA TYR A 7 5.25 -5.92 17.52
C TYR A 7 4.19 -5.78 16.42
N GLU A 8 3.27 -6.73 16.29
CA GLU A 8 2.13 -6.62 15.37
C GLU A 8 1.19 -5.47 15.76
N SER A 9 0.88 -5.33 17.05
CA SER A 9 0.02 -4.25 17.55
C SER A 9 0.65 -2.87 17.33
N LEU A 10 1.93 -2.71 17.64
CA LEU A 10 2.66 -1.46 17.36
C LEU A 10 2.75 -1.18 15.87
N GLY A 11 3.00 -2.20 15.05
CA GLY A 11 3.01 -2.09 13.59
C GLY A 11 1.66 -1.66 13.04
N ALA A 12 0.56 -2.21 13.57
CA ALA A 12 -0.80 -1.84 13.20
C ALA A 12 -1.14 -0.40 13.60
N ILE A 13 -0.73 0.04 14.80
CA ILE A 13 -0.94 1.42 15.26
C ILE A 13 -0.16 2.41 14.38
N ALA A 14 1.13 2.13 14.13
CA ALA A 14 1.96 2.96 13.27
C ALA A 14 1.40 3.04 11.84
N PHE A 15 0.92 1.91 11.32
CA PHE A 15 0.25 1.85 10.02
C PHE A 15 -1.06 2.65 10.01
N ALA A 16 -1.91 2.52 11.02
CA ALA A 16 -3.16 3.26 11.11
C ALA A 16 -2.92 4.78 11.14
N PHE A 17 -1.88 5.22 11.85
CA PHE A 17 -1.49 6.63 11.90
C PHE A 17 -1.00 7.11 10.52
N PHE A 18 -0.14 6.34 9.87
CA PHE A 18 0.32 6.63 8.52
C PHE A 18 -0.84 6.68 7.51
N ALA A 19 -1.70 5.66 7.50
CA ALA A 19 -2.84 5.55 6.59
C ALA A 19 -3.83 6.69 6.81
N GLY A 20 -4.14 7.03 8.07
CA GLY A 20 -5.03 8.14 8.40
C GLY A 20 -4.49 9.49 7.93
N LEU A 21 -3.18 9.73 8.10
CA LEU A 21 -2.53 10.99 7.71
C LEU A 21 -2.19 11.11 6.23
N SER A 22 -2.00 10.01 5.52
CA SER A 22 -1.60 10.03 4.10
C SER A 22 -2.75 9.72 3.17
N ALA A 23 -3.40 8.56 3.33
CA ALA A 23 -4.38 8.04 2.38
C ALA A 23 -5.62 8.95 2.26
N SER A 24 -6.04 9.56 3.37
CA SER A 24 -7.14 10.54 3.39
C SER A 24 -6.87 11.78 2.53
N PHE A 25 -5.59 12.11 2.30
CA PHE A 25 -5.18 13.29 1.53
C PHE A 25 -4.84 12.97 0.07
N PHE A 26 -4.73 11.71 -0.33
CA PHE A 26 -4.41 11.34 -1.72
C PHE A 26 -5.38 11.95 -2.75
N PRO A 27 -6.71 11.97 -2.52
CA PRO A 27 -7.64 12.65 -3.43
C PRO A 27 -7.37 14.16 -3.52
N ILE A 28 -7.04 14.80 -2.41
CA ILE A 28 -6.75 16.25 -2.35
C ILE A 28 -5.48 16.57 -3.14
N ILE A 29 -4.43 15.77 -2.94
CA ILE A 29 -3.15 15.90 -3.66
C ILE A 29 -3.36 15.71 -5.16
N ALA A 30 -4.07 14.65 -5.55
CA ALA A 30 -4.37 14.37 -6.95
C ALA A 30 -5.16 15.52 -7.61
N ARG A 31 -6.14 16.11 -6.92
CA ARG A 31 -6.85 17.30 -7.42
C ARG A 31 -5.93 18.50 -7.60
N LYS A 32 -4.99 18.73 -6.67
CA LYS A 32 -4.00 19.80 -6.80
C LYS A 32 -3.05 19.59 -7.98
N LEU A 33 -2.76 18.35 -8.33
CA LEU A 33 -2.00 17.99 -9.54
C LEU A 33 -2.82 18.09 -10.84
N GLY A 34 -4.10 18.51 -10.76
CA GLY A 34 -4.97 18.65 -11.92
C GLY A 34 -5.65 17.35 -12.36
N ALA A 35 -5.82 16.38 -11.45
CA ALA A 35 -6.47 15.11 -11.78
C ALA A 35 -7.94 15.31 -12.22
N SER A 36 -8.29 14.68 -13.34
CA SER A 36 -9.65 14.55 -13.87
C SER A 36 -10.54 13.66 -13.00
N SER A 37 -11.85 13.71 -13.20
CA SER A 37 -12.82 12.87 -12.47
C SER A 37 -12.55 11.37 -12.64
N PHE A 38 -12.12 10.94 -13.83
CA PHE A 38 -11.75 9.55 -14.09
C PHE A 38 -10.52 9.12 -13.28
N GLN A 39 -9.48 9.96 -13.26
CA GLN A 39 -8.27 9.72 -12.49
C GLN A 39 -8.53 9.65 -10.98
N MET A 40 -9.46 10.45 -10.47
CA MET A 40 -9.90 10.38 -9.08
C MET A 40 -10.60 9.05 -8.77
N ALA A 41 -11.43 8.55 -9.70
CA ALA A 41 -12.06 7.23 -9.56
C ALA A 41 -11.04 6.08 -9.58
N LEU A 42 -9.93 6.22 -10.34
CA LEU A 42 -8.83 5.27 -10.30
C LEU A 42 -8.13 5.23 -8.94
N ILE A 43 -7.92 6.39 -8.30
CA ILE A 43 -7.31 6.44 -6.95
C ILE A 43 -8.23 5.76 -5.93
N SER A 44 -9.53 6.03 -5.96
CA SER A 44 -10.47 5.42 -5.02
C SER A 44 -10.64 3.91 -5.23
N SER A 45 -10.38 3.41 -6.44
CA SER A 45 -10.46 1.97 -6.76
C SER A 45 -9.15 1.21 -6.51
N ALA A 46 -8.01 1.91 -6.38
CA ALA A 46 -6.69 1.32 -6.19
C ALA A 46 -6.60 0.28 -5.03
N PRO A 47 -7.20 0.50 -3.84
CA PRO A 47 -7.16 -0.50 -2.76
C PRO A 47 -7.82 -1.84 -3.14
N PHE A 48 -8.91 -1.76 -3.92
CA PHE A 48 -9.65 -2.94 -4.38
C PHE A 48 -8.90 -3.68 -5.49
N MET A 49 -8.17 -2.96 -6.34
CA MET A 49 -7.28 -3.59 -7.33
C MET A 49 -6.23 -4.45 -6.64
N GLY A 50 -5.62 -3.96 -5.55
CA GLY A 50 -4.67 -4.76 -4.77
C GLY A 50 -5.30 -6.01 -4.16
N ALA A 51 -6.55 -5.92 -3.70
CA ALA A 51 -7.26 -7.05 -3.10
C ALA A 51 -7.47 -8.21 -4.09
N LEU A 52 -7.60 -7.94 -5.39
CA LEU A 52 -7.72 -8.98 -6.43
C LEU A 52 -6.47 -9.87 -6.49
N PHE A 53 -5.31 -9.35 -6.09
CA PHE A 53 -4.03 -10.09 -6.10
C PHE A 53 -3.75 -10.85 -4.80
N THR A 54 -4.69 -10.89 -3.86
CA THR A 54 -4.50 -11.60 -2.58
C THR A 54 -4.11 -13.08 -2.78
N LEU A 55 -4.79 -13.79 -3.69
CA LEU A 55 -4.47 -15.19 -4.03
C LEU A 55 -3.08 -15.32 -4.68
N TYR A 56 -2.68 -14.34 -5.48
CA TYR A 56 -1.36 -14.31 -6.09
C TYR A 56 -0.27 -14.18 -5.02
N TRP A 57 -0.43 -13.28 -4.06
CA TRP A 57 0.50 -13.10 -2.95
C TRP A 57 0.60 -14.33 -2.05
N ALA A 58 -0.52 -15.00 -1.77
CA ALA A 58 -0.54 -16.24 -0.98
C ALA A 58 0.25 -17.37 -1.65
N ARG A 59 0.13 -17.53 -2.98
CA ARG A 59 0.91 -18.52 -3.73
C ARG A 59 2.40 -18.18 -3.76
N LEU A 60 2.72 -16.90 -3.92
CA LEU A 60 4.10 -16.43 -3.99
C LEU A 60 4.82 -16.58 -2.64
N SER A 61 4.15 -16.28 -1.53
CA SER A 61 4.71 -16.43 -0.19
C SER A 61 4.88 -17.89 0.24
N HIS A 62 4.03 -18.81 -0.25
CA HIS A 62 4.15 -20.24 0.04
C HIS A 62 5.49 -20.83 -0.40
N ASN A 63 6.03 -20.35 -1.52
CA ASN A 63 7.30 -20.80 -2.08
C ASN A 63 8.53 -20.07 -1.48
N ALA A 64 8.32 -19.15 -0.54
CA ALA A 64 9.40 -18.36 0.05
C ALA A 64 10.10 -19.10 1.20
N ILE A 65 11.43 -18.93 1.30
CA ILE A 65 12.27 -19.51 2.36
C ILE A 65 11.78 -19.12 3.77
N SER A 66 11.25 -17.90 3.91
CA SER A 66 10.59 -17.42 5.13
C SER A 66 9.37 -16.59 4.74
N GLN A 67 8.18 -17.04 5.14
CA GLN A 67 6.92 -16.33 4.88
C GLN A 67 6.91 -14.95 5.54
N VAL A 68 7.32 -14.87 6.81
CA VAL A 68 7.43 -13.61 7.55
C VAL A 68 8.45 -12.68 6.89
N GLY A 69 9.63 -13.19 6.53
CA GLY A 69 10.65 -12.40 5.85
C GLY A 69 10.21 -11.88 4.47
N PHE A 70 9.40 -12.66 3.75
CA PHE A 70 8.79 -12.24 2.49
C PHE A 70 7.84 -11.07 2.71
N PHE A 71 6.89 -11.18 3.65
CA PHE A 71 5.94 -10.11 3.93
C PHE A 71 6.62 -8.82 4.40
N VAL A 72 7.64 -8.92 5.27
CA VAL A 72 8.41 -7.74 5.71
C VAL A 72 9.06 -7.02 4.53
N LYS A 73 9.67 -7.75 3.59
CA LYS A 73 10.30 -7.16 2.39
C LYS A 73 9.28 -6.50 1.47
N VAL A 74 8.16 -7.16 1.19
CA VAL A 74 7.11 -6.60 0.33
C VAL A 74 6.47 -5.37 0.99
N LYS A 75 6.24 -5.42 2.30
CA LYS A 75 5.77 -4.27 3.07
C LYS A 75 6.77 -3.12 3.00
N LEU A 76 8.06 -3.37 3.22
CA LEU A 76 9.10 -2.33 3.09
C LEU A 76 9.11 -1.71 1.69
N LEU A 77 8.96 -2.52 0.64
CA LEU A 77 8.85 -2.04 -0.74
C LEU A 77 7.60 -1.15 -0.92
N ALA A 78 6.46 -1.51 -0.33
CA ALA A 78 5.25 -0.67 -0.38
C ALA A 78 5.52 0.73 0.21
N ARG A 79 6.22 0.81 1.35
CA ARG A 79 6.58 2.09 2.00
C ARG A 79 7.60 2.86 1.15
N ALA A 80 8.55 2.19 0.51
CA ALA A 80 9.50 2.84 -0.40
C ALA A 80 8.77 3.45 -1.61
N VAL A 81 7.82 2.73 -2.21
CA VAL A 81 7.05 3.20 -3.38
C VAL A 81 6.29 4.49 -3.07
N ILE A 82 5.60 4.56 -1.92
CA ILE A 82 4.80 5.75 -1.60
C ILE A 82 5.65 6.98 -1.28
N LEU A 83 6.91 6.81 -0.83
CA LEU A 83 7.82 7.94 -0.66
C LEU A 83 8.12 8.66 -1.98
N PHE A 84 8.14 7.92 -3.10
CA PHE A 84 8.30 8.53 -4.42
C PHE A 84 7.09 9.37 -4.84
N ALA A 85 5.94 9.27 -4.17
CA ALA A 85 4.77 10.10 -4.46
C ALA A 85 5.04 11.59 -4.25
N PHE A 86 6.03 11.93 -3.39
CA PHE A 86 6.51 13.30 -3.23
C PHE A 86 7.08 13.91 -4.52
N LEU A 87 7.67 13.08 -5.39
CA LEU A 87 8.26 13.51 -6.66
C LEU A 87 7.25 13.51 -7.82
N ALA A 88 5.99 13.13 -7.58
CA ALA A 88 4.99 13.03 -8.62
C ALA A 88 4.48 14.42 -9.04
N VAL A 89 5.02 14.93 -10.15
CA VAL A 89 4.58 16.19 -10.76
C VAL A 89 3.35 15.99 -11.66
N ASN A 90 3.11 14.75 -12.11
CA ASN A 90 2.00 14.39 -12.99
C ASN A 90 0.96 13.54 -12.24
N PRO A 91 -0.35 13.80 -12.38
CA PRO A 91 -1.40 13.02 -11.72
C PRO A 91 -1.34 11.53 -12.08
N TRP A 92 -0.96 11.15 -13.30
CA TRP A 92 -0.80 9.73 -13.67
C TRP A 92 0.29 9.02 -12.88
N ILE A 93 1.42 9.70 -12.66
CA ILE A 93 2.53 9.15 -11.87
C ILE A 93 2.08 8.98 -10.41
N PHE A 94 1.36 9.96 -9.87
CA PHE A 94 0.81 9.88 -8.51
C PHE A 94 -0.15 8.70 -8.36
N ILE A 95 -1.09 8.53 -9.30
CA ILE A 95 -2.05 7.40 -9.32
C ILE A 95 -1.31 6.07 -9.38
N LEU A 96 -0.32 5.94 -10.28
CA LEU A 96 0.48 4.73 -10.42
C LEU A 96 1.16 4.36 -9.09
N LEU A 97 1.77 5.33 -8.41
CA LEU A 97 2.47 5.11 -7.14
C LEU A 97 1.50 4.70 -6.03
N VAL A 98 0.33 5.34 -5.94
CA VAL A 98 -0.73 4.95 -4.99
C VAL A 98 -1.26 3.56 -5.29
N ALA A 99 -1.46 3.21 -6.56
CA ALA A 99 -1.92 1.89 -6.99
C ALA A 99 -0.89 0.79 -6.69
N LEU A 100 0.39 1.05 -6.96
CA LEU A 100 1.49 0.13 -6.64
C LEU A 100 1.65 -0.05 -5.13
N ASN A 101 1.59 1.04 -4.36
CA ASN A 101 1.59 0.95 -2.89
C ASN A 101 0.41 0.10 -2.39
N SER A 102 -0.80 0.35 -2.90
CA SER A 102 -2.00 -0.41 -2.53
C SER A 102 -1.89 -1.89 -2.88
N LEU A 103 -1.33 -2.21 -4.05
CA LEU A 103 -1.09 -3.59 -4.49
C LEU A 103 -0.12 -4.33 -3.56
N LEU A 104 0.96 -3.66 -3.15
CA LEU A 104 2.00 -4.24 -2.29
C LEU A 104 1.55 -4.33 -0.83
N GLU A 105 0.75 -3.38 -0.33
CA GLU A 105 0.20 -3.45 1.03
C GLU A 105 -0.73 -4.66 1.24
N GLN A 106 -1.37 -5.14 0.17
CA GLN A 106 -2.22 -6.33 0.25
C GLN A 106 -1.43 -7.64 0.38
N ALA A 107 -0.11 -7.60 0.17
CA ALA A 107 0.75 -8.74 0.45
C ALA A 107 0.86 -8.97 1.98
N GLY A 108 0.08 -9.94 2.48
CA GLY A 108 0.09 -10.34 3.89
C GLY A 108 -0.97 -9.66 4.76
N SER A 109 -2.07 -9.20 4.18
CA SER A 109 -3.23 -8.63 4.91
C SER A 109 -4.22 -9.70 5.43
N PHE A 110 -4.02 -10.99 5.08
CA PHE A 110 -4.89 -12.12 5.47
C PHE A 110 -4.12 -13.39 5.86
N ALA A 111 -2.87 -13.25 6.31
CA ALA A 111 -2.10 -14.36 6.88
C ALA A 111 -2.30 -14.40 8.41
#